data_AF-A0AA42IWI8-F1
#
_entry.id   AF-A0AA42IWI8-F1
#
_cell.length_a   1.000
_cell.length_b   1.000
_cell.length_c   1.000
_cell.angle_alpha   90.00
_cell.angle_beta   90.00
_cell.angle_gamma   90.00
#
_symmetry.space_group_name_H-M   'P 1'
#
loop_
_entity.id
_entity.type
_entity.pdbx_description
1 polymer ?
#
loop_
_entity_poly.entity_id
_entity_poly.type
_entity_poly.pdbx_seq_one_letter_code
_entity_poly.pdbx_strand_id
1 'polypeptide(L)'
;MAAQSKARPDRASAESKPLPAGSSVPPNQYPLFKGATRIATIKGGVPTRAFVALVFLTVTVAMFTLWGWLLGPILYPVLAVLSRNDDRAFWIWELWFKTKLLAPNKRFWGAISLTPIPYSKRRRWCRALGAKNT
;
A
#
# COMPACT_ATOMS: atom_id res chain seq x y z
N MET A 1 -18.63 -30.20 -48.54
CA MET A 1 -18.69 -28.91 -47.81
C MET A 1 -17.46 -28.83 -46.90
N ALA A 2 -16.38 -28.17 -47.35
CA ALA A 2 -15.15 -28.03 -46.59
C ALA A 2 -15.14 -26.68 -45.88
N ALA A 3 -15.02 -26.69 -44.55
CA ALA A 3 -14.94 -25.47 -43.73
C ALA A 3 -13.51 -24.92 -43.75
N GLN A 4 -13.32 -23.73 -44.31
CA GLN A 4 -12.07 -22.99 -44.23
C GLN A 4 -11.79 -22.57 -42.78
N SER A 5 -10.68 -23.07 -42.23
CA SER A 5 -10.08 -22.55 -41.00
C SER A 5 -9.49 -21.17 -41.26
N LYS A 6 -10.12 -20.12 -40.71
CA LYS A 6 -9.66 -18.74 -40.79
C LYS A 6 -8.49 -18.55 -39.80
N ALA A 7 -7.26 -18.50 -40.32
CA ALA A 7 -6.06 -18.22 -39.54
C ALA A 7 -6.19 -16.87 -38.81
N ARG A 8 -5.89 -16.88 -37.51
CA ARG A 8 -5.85 -15.70 -36.64
C ARG A 8 -4.62 -14.88 -37.01
N PRO A 9 -4.73 -13.57 -37.31
CA PRO A 9 -3.56 -12.78 -37.63
C PRO A 9 -2.67 -12.67 -36.41
N ASP A 10 -1.40 -13.04 -36.58
CA ASP A 10 -0.35 -12.87 -35.60
C ASP A 10 -0.33 -11.41 -35.16
N ARG A 11 -0.56 -11.16 -33.87
CA ARG A 11 -0.31 -9.84 -33.28
C ARG A 11 1.20 -9.63 -33.40
N ALA A 12 1.59 -8.91 -34.44
CA ALA A 12 2.93 -8.37 -34.60
C ALA A 12 3.40 -7.83 -33.25
N SER A 13 4.46 -8.44 -32.74
CA SER A 13 5.20 -8.01 -31.56
C SER A 13 5.40 -6.51 -31.68
N ALA A 14 4.70 -5.75 -30.84
CA ALA A 14 4.87 -4.31 -30.74
C ALA A 14 6.35 -4.06 -30.45
N GLU A 15 7.03 -3.53 -31.46
CA GLU A 15 8.44 -3.21 -31.47
C GLU A 15 8.77 -2.36 -30.23
N SER A 16 9.55 -2.93 -29.32
CA SER A 16 10.00 -2.27 -28.11
C SER A 16 10.93 -1.13 -28.50
N LYS A 17 10.42 0.11 -28.46
CA LYS A 17 11.24 1.31 -28.58
C LYS A 17 12.44 1.20 -27.63
N PRO A 18 13.68 1.48 -28.09
CA PRO A 18 14.85 1.47 -27.23
C PRO A 18 14.63 2.43 -26.06
N LEU A 19 14.76 1.93 -24.84
CA LEU A 19 14.68 2.75 -23.63
C LEU A 19 15.81 3.80 -23.67
N PRO A 20 15.53 5.07 -23.31
CA PRO A 20 16.57 6.10 -23.25
C PRO A 20 17.68 5.65 -22.28
N ALA A 21 18.92 5.68 -22.77
CA ALA A 21 20.11 5.34 -22.02
C ALA A 21 20.22 6.24 -20.77
N GLY A 22 19.94 5.68 -19.58
CA GLY A 22 20.14 6.41 -18.32
C GLY A 22 19.22 6.07 -17.15
N SER A 23 18.31 5.10 -17.23
CA SER A 23 17.54 4.70 -16.04
C SER A 23 18.39 3.80 -15.13
N SER A 24 18.64 4.24 -13.89
CA SER A 24 19.39 3.52 -12.83
C SER A 24 18.62 2.32 -12.26
N VAL A 25 17.63 1.81 -12.99
CA VAL A 25 16.71 0.78 -12.51
C VAL A 25 17.25 -0.58 -12.98
N PRO A 26 17.51 -1.52 -12.05
CA PRO A 26 18.06 -2.84 -12.39
C PRO A 26 17.22 -3.55 -13.47
N PRO A 27 17.87 -4.33 -14.36
CA PRO A 27 17.14 -5.18 -15.29
C PRO A 27 16.26 -6.15 -14.49
N ASN A 28 14.95 -6.16 -14.76
CA ASN A 28 13.83 -6.80 -14.01
C ASN A 28 13.09 -5.92 -12.98
N GLN A 29 13.35 -4.62 -12.92
CA GLN A 29 12.51 -3.68 -12.18
C GLN A 29 11.79 -2.75 -13.14
N TYR A 30 10.46 -2.69 -13.02
CA TYR A 30 9.66 -1.71 -13.74
C TYR A 30 9.63 -0.41 -12.93
N PRO A 31 9.68 0.77 -13.56
CA PRO A 31 9.42 2.02 -12.85
C PRO A 31 8.03 1.94 -12.20
N LEU A 32 8.00 1.80 -10.88
CA LEU A 32 6.75 1.76 -10.13
C LEU A 32 6.12 3.14 -10.15
N PHE A 33 5.08 3.30 -10.95
CA PHE A 33 4.25 4.49 -10.95
C PHE A 33 3.48 4.57 -9.63
N LYS A 34 4.10 5.18 -8.61
CA LYS A 34 3.51 5.37 -7.28
C LYS A 34 2.19 6.15 -7.34
N GLY A 35 1.97 6.94 -8.39
CA GLY A 35 0.77 7.75 -8.60
C GLY A 35 -0.53 6.94 -8.72
N ALA A 36 -0.51 5.74 -9.32
CA ALA A 36 -1.72 4.93 -9.53
C ALA A 36 -2.21 4.20 -8.27
N THR A 37 -1.42 4.19 -7.19
CA THR A 37 -1.70 3.44 -5.95
C THR A 37 -1.62 4.29 -4.68
N ARG A 38 -1.53 5.63 -4.82
CA ARG A 38 -1.57 6.50 -3.64
C ARG A 38 -2.96 6.45 -3.00
N ILE A 39 -2.96 6.49 -1.67
CA ILE A 39 -4.19 6.59 -0.89
C ILE A 39 -4.84 7.95 -1.18
N ALA A 40 -6.17 8.01 -1.20
CA ALA A 40 -6.87 9.27 -1.29
C ALA A 40 -6.47 10.19 -0.13
N THR A 41 -5.97 11.39 -0.46
CA THR A 41 -5.56 12.40 0.50
C THR A 41 -6.41 13.65 0.36
N ILE A 42 -6.70 14.30 1.48
CA ILE A 42 -7.37 15.60 1.52
C ILE A 42 -6.31 16.70 1.29
N LYS A 43 -6.75 17.96 1.16
CA LYS A 43 -5.88 19.15 1.12
C LYS A 43 -4.74 19.00 2.14
N GLY A 44 -3.51 19.28 1.71
CA GLY A 44 -2.31 19.08 2.55
C GLY A 44 -1.71 17.66 2.53
N GLY A 45 -2.30 16.70 1.81
CA GLY A 45 -1.72 15.36 1.65
C GLY A 45 -2.03 14.39 2.79
N VAL A 46 -3.00 14.72 3.65
CA VAL A 46 -3.40 13.88 4.79
C VAL A 46 -4.28 12.72 4.31
N PRO A 47 -3.97 11.46 4.64
CA PRO A 47 -4.81 10.31 4.28
C PRO A 47 -6.22 10.43 4.87
N THR A 48 -7.25 10.09 4.09
CA THR A 48 -8.66 10.24 4.51
C THR A 48 -8.97 9.56 5.85
N ARG A 49 -8.42 8.37 6.10
CA ARG A 49 -8.62 7.64 7.36
C ARG A 49 -8.11 8.40 8.59
N ALA A 50 -6.92 9.01 8.47
CA ALA A 50 -6.34 9.79 9.56
C ALA A 50 -7.15 11.07 9.81
N PHE A 51 -7.64 11.72 8.74
CA PHE A 51 -8.53 12.87 8.87
C PHE A 51 -9.86 12.52 9.53
N VAL A 52 -10.50 11.41 9.13
CA VAL A 52 -11.74 10.95 9.76
C VAL A 52 -11.51 10.68 11.26
N ALA A 53 -10.41 10.02 11.62
CA ALA A 53 -10.05 9.80 13.02
C ALA A 53 -9.86 11.12 13.80
N LEU A 54 -9.23 12.13 13.19
CA LEU A 54 -9.11 13.46 13.79
C LEU A 54 -10.48 14.11 14.03
N VAL A 55 -11.37 14.07 13.04
CA VAL A 55 -12.71 14.65 13.14
C VAL A 55 -13.50 13.97 14.25
N PHE A 56 -13.51 12.63 14.28
CA PHE A 56 -14.16 11.87 15.37
C PHE A 56 -13.60 12.26 16.73
N LEU A 57 -12.26 12.28 16.89
CA LEU A 57 -11.62 12.69 18.14
C LEU A 57 -12.05 14.10 18.57
N THR A 58 -12.03 15.05 17.63
CA THR A 58 -12.37 16.46 17.88
C THR A 58 -13.82 16.59 18.33
N VAL A 59 -14.75 15.96 17.61
CA VAL A 59 -16.19 16.01 17.94
C VAL A 59 -16.44 15.34 19.29
N THR A 60 -15.86 14.16 19.55
CA THR A 60 -16.02 13.46 20.83
C THR A 60 -15.54 14.30 22.01
N VAL A 61 -14.39 14.97 21.90
CA VAL A 61 -13.90 15.87 22.97
C VAL A 61 -14.79 17.11 23.09
N ALA A 62 -15.23 17.66 21.97
CA ALA A 62 -16.11 18.83 21.95
C ALA A 62 -17.49 18.59 22.61
N MET A 63 -17.94 17.33 22.71
CA MET A 63 -19.17 17.00 23.46
C MET A 63 -19.07 17.32 24.95
N PHE A 64 -17.86 17.29 25.53
CA PHE A 64 -17.64 17.51 26.96
C PHE A 64 -17.11 18.91 27.28
N THR A 65 -16.52 19.60 26.30
CA THR A 65 -15.95 20.93 26.50
C THR A 65 -15.96 21.74 25.21
N LEU A 66 -16.38 23.00 25.30
CA LEU A 66 -16.38 23.93 24.17
C LEU A 66 -14.97 24.11 23.58
N TRP A 67 -13.94 24.05 24.43
CA TRP A 67 -12.53 24.14 24.02
C TRP A 67 -12.07 22.95 23.17
N GLY A 68 -12.84 21.85 23.13
CA GLY A 68 -12.56 20.68 22.31
C GLY A 68 -12.52 20.98 20.81
N TRP A 69 -13.24 22.02 20.36
CA TRP A 69 -13.20 22.47 18.97
C TRP A 69 -11.83 22.98 18.53
N LEU A 70 -10.97 23.42 19.46
CA LEU A 70 -9.60 23.84 19.14
C LEU A 70 -8.67 22.66 18.82
N LEU A 71 -9.04 21.43 19.22
CA LEU A 71 -8.21 20.25 19.02
C LEU A 71 -7.98 19.96 17.52
N GLY A 72 -9.03 20.07 16.72
CA GLY A 72 -8.99 19.87 15.26
C GLY A 72 -7.98 20.78 14.55
N PRO A 73 -8.12 22.12 14.62
CA PRO A 73 -7.20 23.05 13.97
C PRO A 73 -5.77 23.00 14.52
N ILE A 74 -5.58 22.59 15.78
CA ILE A 74 -4.24 22.41 16.37
C ILE A 74 -3.57 21.13 15.84
N LEU A 75 -4.28 20.01 15.78
CA LEU A 75 -3.71 18.72 15.38
C LEU A 75 -3.64 18.54 13.85
N TYR A 76 -4.52 19.18 13.09
CA TYR A 76 -4.51 19.09 11.63
C TYR A 76 -3.16 19.47 10.98
N PRO A 77 -2.49 20.59 11.33
CA PRO A 77 -1.17 20.90 10.76
C PRO A 77 -0.11 19.87 11.14
N VAL A 78 -0.18 19.28 12.33
CA VAL A 78 0.72 18.19 12.75
C VAL A 78 0.55 16.97 11.82
N LEU A 79 -0.70 16.59 11.54
CA LEU A 79 -1.00 15.50 10.61
C LEU A 79 -0.55 15.81 9.18
N ALA A 80 -0.69 17.06 8.73
CA ALA A 80 -0.24 17.50 7.41
C ALA A 80 1.29 17.47 7.26
N VAL A 81 2.02 17.87 8.30
CA VAL A 81 3.50 17.76 8.31
C VAL A 81 3.92 16.29 8.28
N LEU A 82 3.27 15.45 9.09
CA LEU A 82 3.58 14.02 9.14
C LEU A 82 3.27 13.31 7.82
N SER A 83 2.12 13.59 7.21
CA SER A 83 1.72 12.99 5.94
C SER A 83 2.57 13.44 4.75
N ARG A 84 3.16 14.63 4.83
CA ARG A 84 4.09 15.12 3.81
C ARG A 84 5.40 14.32 3.80
N ASN A 85 5.82 13.82 4.96
CA ASN A 85 7.02 12.98 5.09
C ASN A 85 6.74 11.52 4.71
N ASP A 86 5.66 10.93 5.25
CA ASP A 86 5.24 9.56 4.92
C ASP A 86 3.72 9.38 5.09
N ASP A 87 3.01 9.21 3.98
CA ASP A 87 1.58 8.94 3.95
C ASP A 87 1.22 7.54 4.46
N ARG A 88 2.17 6.59 4.42
CA ARG A 88 1.97 5.21 4.87
C ARG A 88 2.15 5.04 6.38
N ALA A 89 2.76 6.00 7.06
CA ALA A 89 3.00 5.93 8.51
C ALA A 89 1.70 5.66 9.29
N PHE A 90 0.60 6.31 8.91
CA PHE A 90 -0.71 6.09 9.55
C PHE A 90 -1.23 4.67 9.40
N TRP A 91 -1.00 4.05 8.24
CA TRP A 91 -1.38 2.65 8.03
C TRP A 91 -0.53 1.70 8.87
N ILE A 92 0.77 1.98 9.02
CA ILE A 92 1.67 1.21 9.88
C ILE A 92 1.24 1.34 11.34
N TRP A 93 0.85 2.53 11.80
CA TRP A 93 0.34 2.75 13.15
C TRP A 93 -0.98 2.02 13.39
N GLU A 94 -1.91 2.07 12.44
CA GLU A 94 -3.16 1.31 12.47
C GLU A 94 -2.86 -0.21 12.57
N LEU A 95 -1.92 -0.70 11.77
CA LEU A 95 -1.50 -2.10 11.77
C LEU A 95 -0.85 -2.50 13.10
N TRP A 96 0.01 -1.64 13.65
CA TRP A 96 0.63 -1.85 14.95
C TRP A 96 -0.43 -1.93 16.05
N PHE A 97 -1.42 -1.04 16.05
CA PHE A 97 -2.52 -1.06 17.01
C PHE A 97 -3.32 -2.36 16.93
N LYS A 98 -3.70 -2.75 15.70
CA LYS A 98 -4.44 -4.00 15.45
C LYS A 98 -3.67 -5.25 15.92
N THR A 99 -2.37 -5.29 15.67
CA THR A 99 -1.55 -6.45 16.05
C THR A 99 -1.21 -6.44 17.53
N LYS A 100 -0.73 -5.34 18.11
CA LYS A 100 -0.26 -5.34 19.50
C LYS A 100 -1.39 -5.27 20.52
N LEU A 101 -2.41 -4.46 20.27
CA LEU A 101 -3.46 -4.18 21.25
C LEU A 101 -4.69 -5.05 21.02
N LEU A 102 -5.20 -5.09 19.79
CA LEU A 102 -6.49 -5.76 19.49
C LEU A 102 -6.42 -7.27 19.26
N ALA A 103 -5.23 -7.88 19.22
CA ALA A 103 -5.13 -9.34 19.05
C ALA A 103 -5.12 -10.04 20.43
N PRO A 104 -6.20 -10.74 20.82
CA PRO A 104 -6.27 -11.42 22.11
C PRO A 104 -5.39 -12.66 22.14
N ASN A 105 -5.40 -13.46 21.08
CA ASN A 105 -4.70 -14.75 21.03
C ASN A 105 -3.19 -14.61 20.81
N LYS A 106 -2.66 -13.38 20.73
CA LYS A 106 -1.23 -13.12 20.44
C LYS A 106 -0.27 -13.83 21.39
N ARG A 107 -0.67 -13.97 22.66
CA ARG A 107 0.16 -14.58 23.70
C ARG A 107 0.21 -16.10 23.57
N PHE A 108 -0.87 -16.69 23.05
CA PHE A 108 -0.95 -18.12 22.78
C PHE A 108 -0.12 -18.50 21.53
N TRP A 109 -0.26 -17.73 20.45
CA TRP A 109 0.39 -18.06 19.18
C TRP A 109 1.83 -17.53 19.04
N GLY A 110 2.26 -16.58 19.89
CA GLY A 110 3.59 -15.97 19.83
C GLY A 110 3.87 -15.14 18.58
N ALA A 111 2.93 -15.05 17.64
CA ALA A 111 3.06 -14.34 16.37
C ALA A 111 1.71 -13.78 15.91
N ILE A 112 1.77 -12.71 15.10
CA ILE A 112 0.59 -12.05 14.51
C ILE A 112 1.00 -11.53 13.13
N SER A 113 0.36 -12.03 12.07
CA SER A 113 0.56 -11.54 10.70
C SER A 113 -0.77 -11.16 10.07
N LEU A 114 -0.97 -9.87 9.80
CA LEU A 114 -2.10 -9.35 9.00
C LEU A 114 -1.76 -9.25 7.51
N THR A 115 -0.49 -9.44 7.17
CA THR A 115 -0.01 -9.44 5.80
C THR A 115 -0.26 -10.78 5.12
N PRO A 116 -0.82 -10.81 3.90
CA PRO A 116 -0.62 -11.96 3.02
C PRO A 116 0.83 -11.89 2.51
N ILE A 117 1.82 -12.19 3.35
CA ILE A 117 3.24 -12.19 2.93
C ILE A 117 3.66 -13.60 2.56
N PRO A 118 4.46 -13.72 1.49
CA PRO A 118 4.55 -14.92 0.68
C PRO A 118 5.32 -16.04 1.36
N TYR A 119 5.05 -17.25 0.88
CA TYR A 119 5.70 -18.49 1.31
C TYR A 119 7.23 -18.34 1.40
N SER A 120 7.80 -18.82 2.50
CA SER A 120 9.25 -18.98 2.68
C SER A 120 9.91 -19.63 1.46
N LYS A 121 11.01 -19.03 0.96
CA LYS A 121 11.87 -19.60 -0.11
C LYS A 121 12.37 -21.02 0.17
N ARG A 122 12.26 -21.48 1.43
CA ARG A 122 12.72 -22.80 1.86
C ARG A 122 11.70 -23.92 1.59
N ARG A 123 10.50 -23.61 1.07
CA ARG A 123 9.51 -24.62 0.68
C ARG A 123 9.84 -25.22 -0.69
N ARG A 124 9.69 -26.54 -0.81
CA ARG A 124 10.17 -27.33 -1.96
C ARG A 124 9.64 -26.84 -3.31
N TRP A 125 8.39 -26.38 -3.38
CA TRP A 125 7.77 -25.88 -4.62
C TRP A 125 8.33 -24.53 -5.12
N CYS A 126 8.87 -23.67 -4.25
CA CYS A 126 9.51 -22.41 -4.67
C CYS A 126 10.88 -22.64 -5.33
N ARG A 127 11.54 -23.78 -5.08
CA ARG A 127 12.81 -24.14 -5.73
C ARG A 127 12.61 -24.60 -7.18
N ALA A 128 11.48 -25.25 -7.47
CA ALA A 128 11.16 -25.72 -8.81
C ALA A 128 11.01 -24.58 -9.84
N LEU A 129 10.62 -23.38 -9.40
CA LEU A 129 10.49 -22.19 -10.26
C LEU A 129 11.82 -21.44 -10.46
N GLY A 130 12.82 -21.65 -9.61
CA GLY A 130 14.16 -21.05 -9.73
C GLY A 130 15.17 -21.88 -10.53
N ALA A 131 14.83 -23.12 -10.87
CA ALA A 131 15.72 -24.07 -11.56
C ALA A 131 15.57 -24.07 -13.10
N LYS A 132 14.79 -23.16 -13.68
CA LYS A 132 14.54 -23.10 -15.12
C LYS A 132 15.40 -22.08 -15.90
N ASN A 133 16.31 -21.39 -15.22
CA ASN A 133 17.15 -20.33 -15.82
C ASN A 133 18.66 -20.61 -15.67
N THR A 134 19.07 -21.86 -15.79
CA THR A 134 20.45 -22.30 -16.07
C THR A 134 20.39 -23.27 -17.22
#